data_AF-A0A3L6LZ99-F1
#
_entry.id   AF-A0A3L6LZ99-F1
#
_cell.length_a   1.000
_cell.length_b   1.000
_cell.length_c   1.000
_cell.angle_alpha   90.00
_cell.angle_beta   90.00
_cell.angle_gamma   90.00
#
_symmetry.space_group_name_H-M   'P 1'
#
loop_
_entity.id
_entity.type
_entity.pdbx_description
1 polymer ?
#
loop_
_entity_poly.entity_id
_entity_poly.type
_entity_poly.pdbx_seq_one_letter_code
_entity_poly.pdbx_strand_id
1 'polypeptide(L)'
;MPFVLILALASSLALHGAALFGTDVEMFGSESEPLPLRVELPPLPAPPPVVAEPVRPVVKAPPKKPRHRTPANTSAAPVARMVPPATEDGQAMVAEAVEPASPPPPPPPISPARPVLAASGVLRFAIIKESLGFQVGRAEHRWEFREDGHYRLLGVTETSGLAALLKPVRLEIESQGRMVPGGLQPERLRSRKNGQDSNENADFDWEGGVVSLSRDGSVREIAKGTQDILSLNYQLAYLGRLAEGASIGVVTGKKYERYALDSMGEEDIDTPAGHFRTLHLRAMTDNTTEIWIALDRQRLPVKIRFTDKKGERFVQELTEIGSVAETAP
;
A
#
# COMPACT_ATOMS: atom_id res chain seq x y z
N MET A 1 -44.48 -20.87 -32.61
CA MET A 1 -43.46 -20.05 -33.32
C MET A 1 -42.95 -18.88 -32.50
N PRO A 2 -43.69 -17.78 -32.24
CA PRO A 2 -43.09 -16.55 -31.67
C PRO A 2 -42.41 -16.76 -30.31
N PHE A 3 -43.00 -17.58 -29.42
CA PHE A 3 -42.44 -17.88 -28.10
C PHE A 3 -41.03 -18.50 -28.16
N VAL A 4 -40.73 -19.31 -29.17
CA VAL A 4 -39.40 -19.94 -29.34
C VAL A 4 -38.36 -18.92 -29.81
N LEU A 5 -38.75 -17.98 -30.67
CA LEU A 5 -37.88 -16.88 -31.10
C LEU A 5 -37.61 -15.90 -29.97
N ILE A 6 -38.62 -15.59 -29.14
CA ILE A 6 -38.47 -14.77 -27.93
C ILE A 6 -37.53 -15.47 -26.93
N LEU A 7 -37.70 -16.77 -26.70
CA LEU A 7 -36.83 -17.53 -25.80
C LEU A 7 -35.39 -17.58 -26.32
N ALA A 8 -35.18 -17.85 -27.62
CA ALA A 8 -33.86 -17.89 -28.23
C ALA A 8 -33.16 -16.51 -28.20
N LEU A 9 -33.91 -15.42 -28.44
CA LEU A 9 -33.40 -14.06 -28.33
C LEU A 9 -33.02 -13.72 -26.87
N ALA A 10 -33.87 -14.08 -25.90
CA ALA A 10 -33.59 -13.87 -24.48
C ALA A 10 -32.38 -14.67 -24.01
N SER A 11 -32.25 -15.95 -24.39
CA SER A 11 -31.07 -16.78 -24.10
C SER A 11 -29.80 -16.24 -24.78
N SER A 12 -29.89 -15.75 -26.02
CA SER A 12 -28.77 -15.11 -26.70
C SER A 12 -28.33 -13.82 -25.99
N LEU A 13 -29.27 -12.94 -25.64
CA LEU A 13 -28.99 -11.72 -24.87
C LEU A 13 -28.39 -12.03 -23.49
N ALA A 14 -28.89 -13.05 -22.80
CA ALA A 14 -28.33 -13.50 -21.51
C ALA A 14 -26.89 -14.04 -21.67
N LEU A 15 -26.60 -14.81 -22.73
CA LEU A 15 -25.27 -15.33 -23.00
C LEU A 15 -24.26 -14.21 -23.33
N HIS A 16 -24.65 -13.24 -24.18
CA HIS A 16 -23.82 -12.09 -24.51
C HIS A 16 -23.64 -11.15 -23.31
N GLY A 17 -24.69 -10.94 -22.50
CA GLY A 17 -24.60 -10.19 -21.25
C GLY A 17 -23.64 -10.85 -20.24
N ALA A 18 -23.71 -12.17 -20.08
CA ALA A 18 -22.77 -12.92 -19.25
C ALA A 18 -21.32 -12.81 -19.77
N ALA A 19 -21.11 -12.83 -21.08
CA ALA A 19 -19.79 -12.65 -21.68
C ALA A 19 -19.22 -11.23 -21.54
N LEU A 20 -20.07 -10.19 -21.61
CA LEU A 20 -19.65 -8.79 -21.56
C LEU A 20 -19.40 -8.24 -20.15
N PHE A 21 -20.09 -8.79 -19.12
CA PHE A 21 -20.07 -8.27 -17.75
C PHE A 21 -19.69 -9.30 -16.68
N GLY A 22 -19.70 -10.60 -16.99
CA GLY A 22 -19.46 -11.66 -16.00
C GLY A 22 -18.04 -11.70 -15.43
N THR A 23 -17.08 -11.08 -16.12
CA THR A 23 -15.65 -11.03 -15.75
C THR A 23 -15.26 -9.91 -14.79
N ASP A 24 -16.14 -8.93 -14.58
CA ASP A 24 -15.77 -7.58 -14.11
C ASP A 24 -15.69 -7.48 -12.57
N VAL A 25 -15.38 -8.60 -11.93
CA VAL A 25 -15.55 -8.82 -10.48
C VAL A 25 -14.46 -8.14 -9.65
N GLU A 26 -13.34 -7.73 -10.23
CA GLU A 26 -12.25 -7.08 -9.46
C GLU A 26 -12.60 -5.65 -9.04
N MET A 27 -13.25 -4.84 -9.89
CA MET A 27 -13.60 -3.45 -9.55
C MET A 27 -14.78 -3.35 -8.57
N PHE A 28 -15.75 -4.26 -8.67
CA PHE A 28 -16.98 -4.27 -7.85
C PHE A 28 -16.91 -5.26 -6.66
N GLY A 29 -15.69 -5.53 -6.14
CA GLY A 29 -15.44 -6.39 -4.99
C GLY A 29 -15.37 -7.87 -5.34
N SER A 30 -14.28 -8.56 -4.96
CA SER A 30 -13.91 -9.84 -5.56
C SER A 30 -14.59 -11.04 -4.91
N GLU A 31 -15.42 -11.75 -5.67
CA GLU A 31 -15.77 -13.16 -5.37
C GLU A 31 -14.57 -14.02 -5.79
N SER A 32 -13.61 -14.18 -4.89
CA SER A 32 -12.39 -14.97 -5.12
C SER A 32 -11.95 -15.64 -3.83
N GLU A 33 -12.68 -16.70 -3.49
CA GLU A 33 -12.26 -17.72 -2.55
C GLU A 33 -11.12 -18.55 -3.20
N PRO A 34 -9.90 -18.56 -2.64
CA PRO A 34 -8.81 -19.34 -3.22
C PRO A 34 -9.02 -20.83 -2.95
N LEU A 35 -9.28 -21.61 -4.01
CA LEU A 35 -9.29 -23.07 -3.92
C LEU A 35 -7.95 -23.55 -3.31
N PRO A 36 -7.97 -24.39 -2.26
CA PRO A 36 -6.77 -24.73 -1.50
C PRO A 36 -5.79 -25.54 -2.37
N LEU A 37 -4.64 -24.93 -2.67
CA LEU A 37 -3.61 -25.49 -3.55
C LEU A 37 -2.93 -26.70 -2.88
N ARG A 38 -3.43 -27.91 -3.14
CA ARG A 38 -2.80 -29.16 -2.70
C ARG A 38 -1.57 -29.48 -3.57
N VAL A 39 -0.39 -29.20 -3.04
CA VAL A 39 0.89 -29.63 -3.62
C VAL A 39 1.29 -30.96 -2.99
N GLU A 40 1.05 -32.07 -3.69
CA GLU A 40 1.74 -33.33 -3.38
C GLU A 40 3.14 -33.30 -4.01
N LEU A 41 4.17 -33.37 -3.17
CA LEU A 41 5.55 -33.50 -3.61
C LEU A 41 5.82 -34.98 -3.96
N PRO A 42 6.09 -35.33 -5.23
CA PRO A 42 6.56 -36.67 -5.56
C PRO A 42 7.93 -36.91 -4.89
N PRO A 43 8.19 -38.10 -4.33
CA PRO A 43 9.48 -38.40 -3.71
C PRO A 43 10.60 -38.32 -4.75
N LEU A 44 11.74 -37.73 -4.38
CA LEU A 44 12.88 -37.60 -5.29
C LEU A 44 13.36 -38.99 -5.75
N PRO A 45 13.73 -39.14 -7.04
CA PRO A 45 14.31 -40.39 -7.54
C PRO A 45 15.62 -40.69 -6.81
N ALA A 46 15.81 -41.96 -6.44
CA ALA A 46 17.01 -42.38 -5.73
C ALA A 46 18.29 -42.14 -6.57
N PRO A 47 19.40 -41.70 -5.96
CA PRO A 47 20.65 -41.49 -6.67
C PRO A 47 21.20 -42.82 -7.22
N PRO A 48 21.88 -42.81 -8.38
CA PRO A 48 22.47 -44.02 -8.95
C PRO A 48 23.57 -44.59 -8.04
N PRO A 49 23.75 -45.94 -8.02
CA PRO A 49 24.75 -46.56 -7.15
C PRO A 49 26.18 -46.20 -7.59
N VAL A 50 26.97 -45.70 -6.64
CA VAL A 50 28.40 -45.42 -6.86
C VAL A 50 29.16 -46.73 -6.97
N VAL A 51 29.72 -47.01 -8.15
CA VAL A 51 30.64 -48.15 -8.35
C VAL A 51 31.97 -47.83 -7.68
N ALA A 52 32.39 -48.68 -6.73
CA ALA A 52 33.64 -48.50 -6.00
C ALA A 52 34.84 -49.07 -6.80
N GLU A 53 35.85 -48.25 -7.07
CA GLU A 53 37.13 -48.71 -7.62
C GLU A 53 38.02 -49.37 -6.54
N PRO A 54 38.81 -50.41 -6.89
CA PRO A 54 39.56 -51.20 -5.91
C PRO A 54 40.86 -50.54 -5.43
N VAL A 55 41.04 -50.50 -4.10
CA VAL A 55 42.24 -50.01 -3.41
C VAL A 55 43.47 -50.88 -3.69
N ARG A 56 44.66 -50.26 -3.85
CA ARG A 56 45.98 -50.94 -3.81
C ARG A 56 46.79 -50.53 -2.55
N PRO A 57 47.59 -51.43 -1.94
CA PRO A 57 48.04 -51.24 -0.55
C PRO A 57 49.50 -50.76 -0.32
N VAL A 58 49.63 -49.82 0.63
CA VAL A 58 50.59 -49.75 1.77
C VAL A 58 52.11 -50.00 1.58
N VAL A 59 52.91 -49.00 2.01
CA VAL A 59 54.22 -49.17 2.71
C VAL A 59 54.30 -48.13 3.87
N LYS A 60 55.10 -48.36 4.94
CA LYS A 60 55.23 -47.46 6.11
C LYS A 60 56.67 -47.32 6.66
N ALA A 61 57.00 -46.11 7.17
CA ALA A 61 58.02 -45.78 8.21
C ALA A 61 59.52 -46.02 7.82
N PRO A 62 60.55 -45.57 8.60
CA PRO A 62 60.58 -44.91 9.94
C PRO A 62 61.39 -43.56 9.99
N PRO A 63 61.73 -42.94 11.16
CA PRO A 63 62.08 -41.50 11.28
C PRO A 63 63.53 -41.15 11.71
N LYS A 64 63.89 -39.83 11.80
CA LYS A 64 64.95 -39.27 12.68
C LYS A 64 64.90 -37.72 12.86
N LYS A 65 65.52 -37.23 13.95
CA LYS A 65 65.96 -35.83 14.27
C LYS A 65 67.48 -35.91 14.65
N PRO A 66 68.23 -34.86 15.12
CA PRO A 66 67.98 -33.40 15.26
C PRO A 66 69.17 -32.46 14.84
N ARG A 67 68.92 -31.12 14.80
CA ARG A 67 69.89 -29.98 14.98
C ARG A 67 71.08 -29.90 13.97
N HIS A 68 71.79 -28.78 13.75
CA HIS A 68 71.87 -27.39 14.25
C HIS A 68 72.33 -26.48 13.05
N ARG A 69 72.56 -25.15 13.06
CA ARG A 69 72.65 -24.05 14.07
C ARG A 69 72.34 -22.69 13.37
N THR A 70 72.06 -21.63 14.14
CA THR A 70 72.02 -20.22 13.68
C THR A 70 73.35 -19.48 13.99
N PRO A 71 73.60 -18.25 13.48
CA PRO A 71 73.19 -16.98 14.16
C PRO A 71 72.70 -15.85 13.19
N ALA A 72 71.62 -15.11 13.51
CA ALA A 72 71.56 -13.77 14.17
C ALA A 72 71.59 -12.58 13.16
N ASN A 73 71.05 -11.37 13.39
CA ASN A 73 70.55 -10.65 14.59
C ASN A 73 69.04 -10.23 14.43
N THR A 74 68.20 -9.93 15.44
CA THR A 74 68.28 -9.05 16.65
C THR A 74 68.17 -7.55 16.28
N SER A 75 67.36 -6.65 16.86
CA SER A 75 66.41 -6.61 18.01
C SER A 75 65.05 -6.03 17.56
N ALA A 76 63.86 -6.34 18.11
CA ALA A 76 63.38 -6.47 19.49
C ALA A 76 62.96 -5.14 20.17
N ALA A 77 61.74 -5.12 20.73
CA ALA A 77 61.17 -4.07 21.58
C ALA A 77 60.80 -4.66 22.97
N PRO A 78 60.74 -3.85 24.05
CA PRO A 78 60.20 -4.29 25.35
C PRO A 78 59.04 -3.42 25.87
N VAL A 79 58.33 -3.91 26.90
CA VAL A 79 57.17 -3.26 27.54
C VAL A 79 57.28 -3.33 29.08
N ALA A 80 56.86 -2.25 29.75
CA ALA A 80 56.50 -2.08 31.18
C ALA A 80 57.55 -2.27 32.30
N ARG A 81 57.59 -1.30 33.24
CA ARG A 81 57.59 -1.58 34.70
C ARG A 81 57.19 -0.40 35.62
N MET A 82 56.26 -0.73 36.52
CA MET A 82 55.90 -0.26 37.88
C MET A 82 57.05 0.25 38.79
N VAL A 83 56.92 1.20 39.77
CA VAL A 83 55.84 2.16 40.17
C VAL A 83 56.42 3.60 40.53
N PRO A 84 56.29 4.33 41.70
CA PRO A 84 56.67 5.77 41.83
C PRO A 84 57.85 5.95 42.85
N PRO A 85 57.98 6.90 43.85
CA PRO A 85 57.11 7.92 44.49
C PRO A 85 57.64 9.39 44.56
N ALA A 86 56.74 10.34 44.93
CA ALA A 86 56.97 11.71 45.48
C ALA A 86 57.73 12.76 44.61
N THR A 87 57.50 14.07 44.72
CA THR A 87 56.78 14.88 45.73
C THR A 87 55.66 15.77 45.17
N GLU A 88 54.85 16.25 46.12
CA GLU A 88 53.85 17.32 46.07
C GLU A 88 54.24 18.57 45.26
N ASP A 89 53.26 19.15 44.58
CA ASP A 89 52.95 20.58 44.76
C ASP A 89 51.42 20.80 44.67
N GLY A 90 50.89 21.73 45.45
CA GLY A 90 49.45 21.79 45.77
C GLY A 90 48.74 22.98 45.16
N GLN A 91 47.93 22.77 44.13
CA GLN A 91 46.94 23.75 43.67
C GLN A 91 45.53 23.16 43.69
N ALA A 92 44.61 23.89 44.34
CA ALA A 92 43.28 23.40 44.63
C ALA A 92 42.42 23.29 43.35
N MET A 93 41.98 22.07 43.04
CA MET A 93 40.97 21.83 42.02
C MET A 93 39.64 22.42 42.51
N VAL A 94 39.28 23.59 41.98
CA VAL A 94 37.95 24.18 42.17
C VAL A 94 36.95 23.27 41.47
N ALA A 95 36.21 22.48 42.24
CA ALA A 95 35.13 21.66 41.72
C ALA A 95 33.97 22.58 41.32
N GLU A 96 33.94 22.98 40.05
CA GLU A 96 32.79 23.64 39.46
C GLU A 96 31.60 22.66 39.53
N ALA A 97 30.64 22.97 40.41
CA ALA A 97 29.50 22.12 40.65
C ALA A 97 28.59 22.16 39.42
N VAL A 98 28.64 21.11 38.60
CA VAL A 98 27.74 20.94 37.45
C VAL A 98 26.31 20.83 38.00
N GLU A 99 25.59 21.94 37.89
CA GLU A 99 24.17 22.04 38.21
C GLU A 99 23.41 20.96 37.42
N PRO A 100 22.51 20.17 38.05
CA PRO A 100 21.83 19.09 37.36
C PRO A 100 20.93 19.67 36.28
N ALA A 101 21.38 19.57 35.02
CA ALA A 101 20.67 20.11 33.87
C ALA A 101 19.22 19.64 33.86
N SER A 102 18.29 20.58 33.96
CA SER A 102 16.85 20.31 33.90
C SER A 102 16.54 19.43 32.68
N PRO A 103 15.65 18.42 32.81
CA PRO A 103 15.25 17.62 31.67
C PRO A 103 14.74 18.54 30.55
N PRO A 104 15.07 18.26 29.28
CA PRO A 104 14.64 19.11 28.19
C PRO A 104 13.11 19.26 28.22
N PRO A 105 12.56 20.46 27.94
CA PRO A 105 11.13 20.66 27.95
C PRO A 105 10.48 19.64 26.99
N PRO A 106 9.29 19.10 27.33
CA PRO A 106 8.62 18.14 26.47
C PRO A 106 8.45 18.74 25.07
N PRO A 107 8.64 17.94 24.00
CA PRO A 107 8.52 18.45 22.64
C PRO A 107 7.15 19.12 22.47
N PRO A 108 7.07 20.28 21.79
CA PRO A 108 5.82 21.00 21.65
C PRO A 108 4.76 20.08 21.03
N PRO A 109 3.48 20.19 21.45
CA PRO A 109 2.43 19.30 20.99
C PRO A 109 2.39 19.32 19.47
N ILE A 110 2.57 18.13 18.88
CA ILE A 110 2.68 17.96 17.44
C ILE A 110 1.32 18.30 16.81
N SER A 111 1.19 19.55 16.36
CA SER A 111 -0.06 20.06 15.81
C SER A 111 -0.51 19.23 14.60
N PRO A 112 -1.78 18.79 14.53
CA PRO A 112 -2.28 18.04 13.39
C PRO A 112 -2.20 18.90 12.12
N ALA A 113 -1.98 18.27 10.96
CA ALA A 113 -2.10 18.99 9.70
C ALA A 113 -3.54 19.51 9.55
N ARG A 114 -3.68 20.80 9.23
CA ARG A 114 -4.99 21.35 8.87
C ARG A 114 -5.44 20.71 7.55
N PRO A 115 -6.73 20.36 7.40
CA PRO A 115 -7.26 19.90 6.12
C PRO A 115 -6.96 20.91 5.00
N VAL A 116 -6.48 20.41 3.86
CA VAL A 116 -6.29 21.19 2.62
C VAL A 116 -7.62 21.38 1.87
N LEU A 117 -8.61 20.53 2.18
CA LEU A 117 -9.98 20.57 1.67
C LEU A 117 -10.93 21.25 2.64
N ALA A 118 -12.12 21.63 2.15
CA ALA A 118 -13.23 22.04 2.99
C ALA A 118 -13.64 20.93 3.97
N ALA A 119 -14.26 21.30 5.10
CA ALA A 119 -14.63 20.38 6.19
C ALA A 119 -15.52 19.20 5.73
N SER A 120 -16.28 19.34 4.65
CA SER A 120 -16.88 18.20 3.95
C SER A 120 -17.09 18.49 2.47
N GLY A 121 -17.35 17.46 1.68
CA GLY A 121 -17.73 17.55 0.28
C GLY A 121 -18.00 16.20 -0.37
N VAL A 122 -18.42 16.23 -1.64
CA VAL A 122 -18.70 15.05 -2.44
C VAL A 122 -18.14 15.18 -3.86
N LEU A 123 -17.59 14.08 -4.37
CA LEU A 123 -17.25 13.85 -5.77
C LEU A 123 -18.18 12.79 -6.34
N ARG A 124 -18.70 12.97 -7.55
CA ARG A 124 -19.40 11.91 -8.30
C ARG A 124 -18.64 11.56 -9.56
N PHE A 125 -18.63 10.27 -9.92
CA PHE A 125 -17.95 9.78 -11.11
C PHE A 125 -18.86 8.88 -11.96
N ALA A 126 -18.72 8.97 -13.28
CA ALA A 126 -19.15 7.92 -14.19
C ALA A 126 -18.07 6.84 -14.23
N ILE A 127 -18.45 5.55 -14.19
CA ILE A 127 -17.52 4.43 -14.38
C ILE A 127 -17.72 3.89 -15.80
N ILE A 128 -16.72 4.11 -16.65
CA ILE A 128 -16.70 3.71 -18.06
C ILE A 128 -15.78 2.49 -18.21
N LYS A 129 -16.23 1.46 -18.93
CA LYS A 129 -15.38 0.32 -19.32
C LYS A 129 -14.79 0.61 -20.70
N GLU A 130 -13.47 0.84 -20.79
CA GLU A 130 -12.83 1.34 -22.02
C GLU A 130 -13.07 0.42 -23.22
N SER A 131 -13.07 -0.91 -23.02
CA SER A 131 -13.30 -1.90 -24.07
C SER A 131 -14.71 -1.86 -24.67
N LEU A 132 -15.68 -1.29 -23.96
CA LEU A 132 -17.08 -1.16 -24.40
C LEU A 132 -17.45 0.29 -24.76
N GLY A 133 -16.68 1.28 -24.33
CA GLY A 133 -16.92 2.71 -24.61
C GLY A 133 -18.16 3.31 -23.96
N PHE A 134 -18.76 2.64 -22.96
CA PHE A 134 -19.96 3.15 -22.26
C PHE A 134 -19.89 2.99 -20.74
N GLN A 135 -20.78 3.72 -20.07
CA GLN A 135 -20.90 3.74 -18.61
C GLN A 135 -21.48 2.42 -18.07
N VAL A 136 -20.69 1.70 -17.28
CA VAL A 136 -21.08 0.45 -16.58
C VAL A 136 -21.44 0.68 -15.11
N GLY A 137 -21.08 1.83 -14.53
CA GLY A 137 -21.32 2.12 -13.12
C GLY A 137 -21.23 3.60 -12.75
N ARG A 138 -21.36 3.87 -11.46
CA ARG A 138 -21.16 5.18 -10.83
C ARG A 138 -20.33 5.01 -9.57
N ALA A 139 -19.52 6.02 -9.26
CA ALA A 139 -18.92 6.16 -7.94
C ALA A 139 -19.33 7.48 -7.28
N GLU A 140 -19.37 7.49 -5.96
CA GLU A 140 -19.56 8.67 -5.13
C GLU A 140 -18.53 8.62 -4.00
N HIS A 141 -17.65 9.62 -3.92
CA HIS A 141 -16.69 9.75 -2.83
C HIS A 141 -17.09 10.94 -1.96
N ARG A 142 -17.34 10.71 -0.66
CA ARG A 142 -17.58 11.75 0.34
C ARG A 142 -16.40 11.86 1.29
N TRP A 143 -16.15 13.06 1.78
CA TRP A 143 -15.19 13.30 2.87
C TRP A 143 -15.81 14.17 3.97
N GLU A 144 -15.38 13.92 5.21
CA GLU A 144 -15.63 14.72 6.40
C GLU A 144 -14.30 14.87 7.17
N PHE A 145 -13.90 16.11 7.46
CA PHE A 145 -12.81 16.44 8.38
C PHE A 145 -13.40 17.21 9.57
N ARG A 146 -13.12 16.75 10.78
CA ARG A 146 -13.68 17.28 12.03
C ARG A 146 -12.69 18.21 12.74
N GLU A 147 -13.23 19.09 13.58
CA GLU A 147 -12.43 20.05 14.37
C GLU A 147 -11.52 19.38 15.41
N ASP A 148 -11.88 18.17 15.85
CA ASP A 148 -11.07 17.31 16.73
C ASP A 148 -9.89 16.63 16.02
N GLY A 149 -9.75 16.83 14.69
CA GLY A 149 -8.71 16.22 13.86
C GLY A 149 -9.03 14.81 13.38
N HIS A 150 -10.19 14.23 13.68
CA HIS A 150 -10.63 12.98 13.05
C HIS A 150 -11.15 13.23 11.63
N TYR A 151 -11.05 12.19 10.80
CA TYR A 151 -11.62 12.19 9.46
C TYR A 151 -12.49 10.95 9.20
N ARG A 152 -13.42 11.09 8.27
CA ARG A 152 -14.25 10.01 7.72
C ARG A 152 -14.33 10.15 6.19
N LEU A 153 -14.00 9.10 5.46
CA LEU A 153 -14.17 8.99 4.01
C LEU A 153 -15.13 7.85 3.70
N LEU A 154 -16.02 8.07 2.73
CA LEU A 154 -16.92 7.04 2.21
C LEU A 154 -16.81 7.00 0.69
N GLY A 155 -16.40 5.87 0.13
CA GLY A 155 -16.44 5.58 -1.29
C GLY A 155 -17.55 4.58 -1.60
N VAL A 156 -18.57 4.99 -2.33
CA VAL A 156 -19.61 4.12 -2.87
C VAL A 156 -19.31 3.86 -4.34
N THR A 157 -19.44 2.62 -4.80
CA THR A 157 -19.26 2.21 -6.20
C THR A 157 -20.35 1.21 -6.57
N GLU A 158 -21.16 1.51 -7.58
CA GLU A 158 -22.30 0.67 -7.97
C GLU A 158 -22.44 0.52 -9.49
N THR A 159 -22.91 -0.64 -9.92
CA THR A 159 -23.25 -0.90 -11.33
C THR A 159 -24.44 -0.05 -11.77
N SER A 160 -24.49 0.35 -13.05
CA SER A 160 -25.57 1.19 -13.58
C SER A 160 -26.00 0.77 -14.99
N GLY A 161 -27.14 1.27 -15.45
CA GLY A 161 -27.66 0.97 -16.80
C GLY A 161 -27.85 -0.52 -17.05
N LEU A 162 -27.41 -0.99 -18.22
CA LEU A 162 -27.51 -2.41 -18.61
C LEU A 162 -26.71 -3.35 -17.70
N ALA A 163 -25.59 -2.88 -17.12
CA ALA A 163 -24.79 -3.69 -16.19
C ALA A 163 -25.59 -4.00 -14.91
N ALA A 164 -26.31 -3.02 -14.36
CA ALA A 164 -27.16 -3.20 -13.19
C ALA A 164 -28.35 -4.15 -13.42
N LEU A 165 -28.86 -4.22 -14.65
CA LEU A 165 -29.93 -5.17 -15.02
C LEU A 165 -29.43 -6.62 -15.09
N LEU A 166 -28.13 -6.83 -15.32
CA LEU A 166 -27.52 -8.16 -15.49
C LEU A 166 -26.85 -8.67 -14.20
N LYS A 167 -26.11 -7.81 -13.48
CA LYS A 167 -25.52 -8.13 -12.17
C LYS A 167 -25.51 -6.86 -11.29
N PRO A 168 -26.58 -6.58 -10.52
CA PRO A 168 -26.61 -5.44 -9.62
C PRO A 168 -25.60 -5.64 -8.48
N VAL A 169 -24.60 -4.76 -8.41
CA VAL A 169 -23.60 -4.73 -7.34
C VAL A 169 -23.44 -3.30 -6.82
N ARG A 170 -23.39 -3.16 -5.50
CA ARG A 170 -23.03 -1.95 -4.76
C ARG A 170 -21.95 -2.30 -3.74
N LEU A 171 -20.80 -1.65 -3.85
CA LEU A 171 -19.66 -1.73 -2.96
C LEU A 171 -19.55 -0.41 -2.18
N GLU A 172 -19.41 -0.49 -0.87
CA GLU A 172 -19.20 0.65 0.03
C GLU A 172 -17.88 0.43 0.77
N ILE A 173 -16.95 1.37 0.66
CA ILE A 173 -15.66 1.37 1.33
C ILE A 173 -15.61 2.59 2.25
N GLU A 174 -15.23 2.38 3.51
CA GLU A 174 -15.19 3.42 4.53
C GLU A 174 -13.80 3.46 5.18
N SER A 175 -13.16 4.64 5.16
CA SER A 175 -11.89 4.89 5.84
C SER A 175 -12.14 5.88 6.98
N GLN A 176 -11.65 5.57 8.18
CA GLN A 176 -11.65 6.46 9.33
C GLN A 176 -10.23 6.55 9.91
N GLY A 177 -9.89 7.71 10.45
CA GLY A 177 -8.62 7.91 11.13
C GLY A 177 -8.45 9.33 11.66
N ARG A 178 -7.20 9.78 11.74
CA ARG A 178 -6.82 11.11 12.24
C ARG A 178 -5.91 11.88 11.29
N MET A 179 -5.95 13.19 11.39
CA MET A 179 -5.02 14.12 10.75
C MET A 179 -3.75 14.26 11.59
N VAL A 180 -2.60 14.06 10.97
CA VAL A 180 -1.26 14.19 11.57
C VAL A 180 -0.40 15.10 10.68
N PRO A 181 0.80 15.58 11.07
CA PRO A 181 1.58 16.51 10.24
C PRO A 181 1.89 16.04 8.81
N GLY A 182 1.89 14.72 8.58
CA GLY A 182 2.09 14.11 7.27
C GLY A 182 0.83 13.98 6.40
N GLY A 183 -0.34 14.40 6.87
CA GLY A 183 -1.64 14.23 6.19
C GLY A 183 -2.58 13.28 6.93
N LEU A 184 -3.23 12.37 6.21
CA LEU A 184 -4.13 11.36 6.79
C LEU A 184 -3.33 10.20 7.40
N GLN A 185 -3.78 9.73 8.56
CA GLN A 185 -3.31 8.50 9.20
C GLN A 185 -4.54 7.59 9.44
N PRO A 186 -4.79 6.59 8.58
CA PRO A 186 -5.93 5.68 8.71
C PRO A 186 -5.83 4.79 9.94
N GLU A 187 -6.92 4.64 10.66
CA GLU A 187 -7.04 3.76 11.83
C GLU A 187 -7.90 2.53 11.50
N ARG A 188 -8.86 2.68 10.59
CA ARG A 188 -9.80 1.64 10.20
C ARG A 188 -10.25 1.75 8.74
N LEU A 189 -10.17 0.64 8.02
CA LEU A 189 -10.83 0.40 6.74
C LEU A 189 -11.98 -0.61 6.95
N ARG A 190 -13.16 -0.30 6.40
CA ARG A 190 -14.29 -1.23 6.32
C ARG A 190 -14.86 -1.30 4.91
N SER A 191 -15.45 -2.45 4.59
CA SER A 191 -15.97 -2.79 3.28
C SER A 191 -17.34 -3.45 3.41
N ARG A 192 -18.29 -3.09 2.54
CA ARG A 192 -19.58 -3.78 2.41
C ARG A 192 -19.93 -4.00 0.95
N LYS A 193 -20.38 -5.20 0.61
CA LYS A 193 -20.92 -5.55 -0.71
C LYS A 193 -22.39 -5.91 -0.57
N ASN A 194 -23.25 -5.21 -1.31
CA ASN A 194 -24.72 -5.33 -1.25
C ASN A 194 -25.28 -5.27 0.19
N GLY A 195 -24.70 -4.38 1.02
CA GLY A 195 -25.08 -4.17 2.42
C GLY A 195 -24.52 -5.17 3.44
N GLN A 196 -23.95 -6.30 2.99
CA GLN A 196 -23.24 -7.26 3.85
C GLN A 196 -21.76 -6.89 3.96
N ASP A 197 -21.10 -7.26 5.07
CA ASP A 197 -19.65 -7.09 5.20
C ASP A 197 -18.91 -7.98 4.18
N SER A 198 -17.99 -7.39 3.41
CA SER A 198 -17.23 -8.13 2.38
C SER A 198 -15.94 -8.75 2.89
N ASN A 199 -15.61 -8.57 4.17
CA ASN A 199 -14.38 -9.01 4.84
C ASN A 199 -13.07 -8.46 4.23
N GLU A 200 -13.14 -7.47 3.33
CA GLU A 200 -12.01 -6.72 2.77
C GLU A 200 -11.64 -5.56 3.73
N ASN A 201 -11.49 -5.88 5.02
CA ASN A 201 -11.39 -4.92 6.14
C ASN A 201 -9.97 -4.88 6.74
N ALA A 202 -9.61 -3.75 7.33
CA ALA A 202 -8.34 -3.59 8.05
C ALA A 202 -8.46 -2.69 9.30
N ASP A 203 -7.65 -2.96 10.32
CA ASP A 203 -7.44 -2.07 11.47
C ASP A 203 -5.92 -1.86 11.67
N PHE A 204 -5.53 -0.60 11.88
CA PHE A 204 -4.13 -0.16 11.90
C PHE A 204 -3.67 0.12 13.34
N ASP A 205 -2.57 -0.50 13.75
CA ASP A 205 -1.85 -0.19 14.98
C ASP A 205 -0.57 0.58 14.65
N TRP A 206 -0.60 1.89 14.93
CA TRP A 206 0.52 2.79 14.69
C TRP A 206 1.56 2.83 15.82
N GLU A 207 1.26 2.22 16.97
CA GLU A 207 2.21 2.07 18.08
C GLU A 207 3.03 0.79 17.90
N GLY A 208 2.37 -0.33 17.59
CA GLY A 208 3.01 -1.59 17.18
C GLY A 208 3.59 -1.57 15.75
N GLY A 209 3.17 -0.62 14.90
CA GLY A 209 3.67 -0.49 13.53
C GLY A 209 3.13 -1.56 12.56
N VAL A 210 1.90 -2.03 12.77
CA VAL A 210 1.28 -3.13 12.01
C VAL A 210 -0.14 -2.82 11.55
N VAL A 211 -0.63 -3.59 10.58
CA VAL A 211 -2.05 -3.65 10.19
C VAL A 211 -2.56 -5.08 10.27
N SER A 212 -3.77 -5.25 10.80
CA SER A 212 -4.49 -6.53 10.84
C SER A 212 -5.52 -6.58 9.72
N LEU A 213 -5.55 -7.66 8.94
CA LEU A 213 -6.46 -7.86 7.81
C LEU A 213 -7.52 -8.91 8.13
N SER A 214 -8.80 -8.58 8.01
CA SER A 214 -9.87 -9.52 8.36
C SER A 214 -10.06 -10.66 7.34
N ARG A 215 -9.59 -10.45 6.09
CA ARG A 215 -9.78 -11.41 4.98
C ARG A 215 -9.10 -12.76 5.21
N ASP A 216 -7.87 -12.75 5.74
CA ASP A 216 -7.05 -13.94 6.01
C ASP A 216 -6.57 -14.02 7.48
N GLY A 217 -6.96 -13.06 8.32
CA GLY A 217 -6.50 -12.94 9.70
C GLY A 217 -5.03 -12.52 9.83
N SER A 218 -4.36 -12.12 8.74
CA SER A 218 -2.94 -11.82 8.79
C SER A 218 -2.62 -10.44 9.34
N VAL A 219 -1.50 -10.38 10.07
CA VAL A 219 -0.88 -9.14 10.54
C VAL A 219 0.33 -8.84 9.68
N ARG A 220 0.51 -7.58 9.25
CA ARG A 220 1.59 -7.12 8.38
C ARG A 220 2.24 -5.87 8.94
N GLU A 221 3.56 -5.77 8.90
CA GLU A 221 4.29 -4.54 9.22
C GLU A 221 3.97 -3.43 8.21
N ILE A 222 3.76 -2.20 8.69
CA ILE A 222 3.44 -1.04 7.86
C ILE A 222 4.50 0.06 7.97
N ALA A 223 4.75 0.76 6.87
CA ALA A 223 5.61 1.93 6.87
C ALA A 223 4.88 3.16 7.43
N LYS A 224 5.61 4.13 8.01
CA LYS A 224 5.06 5.43 8.38
C LYS A 224 4.41 6.10 7.16
N GLY A 225 3.19 6.63 7.32
CA GLY A 225 2.42 7.23 6.22
C GLY A 225 1.74 6.24 5.29
N THR A 226 1.74 4.92 5.58
CA THR A 226 0.89 3.93 4.90
C THR A 226 -0.57 4.37 4.90
N GLN A 227 -1.24 4.20 3.76
CA GLN A 227 -2.66 4.52 3.58
C GLN A 227 -3.49 3.25 3.39
N ASP A 228 -4.81 3.37 3.47
CA ASP A 228 -5.71 2.44 2.80
C ASP A 228 -6.03 2.92 1.37
N ILE A 229 -6.68 2.07 0.58
CA ILE A 229 -6.98 2.34 -0.83
C ILE A 229 -7.90 3.56 -1.08
N LEU A 230 -8.68 3.99 -0.08
CA LEU A 230 -9.59 5.14 -0.20
C LEU A 230 -8.89 6.44 0.24
N SER A 231 -8.26 6.41 1.42
CA SER A 231 -7.45 7.52 1.98
C SER A 231 -6.28 7.91 1.10
N LEU A 232 -5.67 6.96 0.37
CA LEU A 232 -4.62 7.23 -0.63
C LEU A 232 -4.97 8.39 -1.55
N ASN A 233 -6.19 8.42 -2.11
CA ASN A 233 -6.62 9.44 -3.08
C ASN A 233 -6.65 10.86 -2.50
N TYR A 234 -6.84 10.98 -1.18
CA TYR A 234 -6.83 12.26 -0.45
C TYR A 234 -5.45 12.58 0.14
N GLN A 235 -4.65 11.56 0.48
CA GLN A 235 -3.30 11.71 1.00
C GLN A 235 -2.36 12.39 -0.01
N LEU A 236 -2.62 12.23 -1.31
CA LEU A 236 -1.91 12.93 -2.38
C LEU A 236 -1.94 14.47 -2.21
N ALA A 237 -2.94 15.03 -1.51
CA ALA A 237 -2.99 16.47 -1.23
C ALA A 237 -1.87 16.97 -0.28
N TYR A 238 -1.29 16.08 0.53
CA TYR A 238 -0.32 16.41 1.59
C TYR A 238 1.13 16.07 1.20
N LEU A 239 1.36 15.46 0.02
CA LEU A 239 2.68 15.02 -0.42
C LEU A 239 3.37 16.07 -1.31
N GLY A 240 4.24 16.87 -0.70
CA GLY A 240 4.86 18.06 -1.32
C GLY A 240 5.84 17.85 -2.49
N ARG A 241 6.00 16.62 -3.02
CA ARG A 241 6.97 16.29 -4.09
C ARG A 241 6.46 15.31 -5.15
N LEU A 242 5.14 15.11 -5.28
CA LEU A 242 4.57 14.10 -6.20
C LEU A 242 5.04 14.18 -7.67
N ALA A 243 5.50 15.33 -8.15
CA ALA A 243 6.07 15.48 -9.49
C ALA A 243 7.44 14.75 -9.66
N GLU A 244 8.17 14.51 -8.57
CA GLU A 244 9.38 13.67 -8.51
C GLU A 244 9.05 12.16 -8.42
N GLY A 245 7.76 11.81 -8.35
CA GLY A 245 7.27 10.50 -7.94
C GLY A 245 7.28 10.32 -6.41
N ALA A 246 6.74 9.20 -5.94
CA ALA A 246 6.73 8.84 -4.52
C ALA A 246 6.69 7.32 -4.30
N SER A 247 6.94 6.87 -3.07
CA SER A 247 6.63 5.49 -2.67
C SER A 247 5.90 5.45 -1.34
N ILE A 248 4.81 4.69 -1.29
CA ILE A 248 3.87 4.67 -0.17
C ILE A 248 3.36 3.25 0.08
N GLY A 249 3.13 2.91 1.34
CA GLY A 249 2.43 1.68 1.71
C GLY A 249 0.93 1.83 1.46
N VAL A 250 0.28 0.80 0.91
CA VAL A 250 -1.16 0.82 0.62
C VAL A 250 -1.81 -0.48 1.08
N VAL A 251 -2.88 -0.35 1.87
CA VAL A 251 -3.71 -1.47 2.35
C VAL A 251 -4.99 -1.51 1.53
N THR A 252 -5.19 -2.63 0.83
CA THR A 252 -6.32 -2.87 -0.08
C THR A 252 -7.49 -3.60 0.59
N GLY A 253 -7.46 -3.77 1.92
CA GLY A 253 -8.32 -4.70 2.66
C GLY A 253 -8.01 -6.19 2.42
N LYS A 254 -7.39 -6.53 1.29
CA LYS A 254 -6.97 -7.89 0.89
C LYS A 254 -5.52 -8.18 1.20
N LYS A 255 -4.67 -7.17 1.07
CA LYS A 255 -3.20 -7.21 1.21
C LYS A 255 -2.65 -5.82 1.49
N TYR A 256 -1.52 -5.78 2.17
CA TYR A 256 -0.62 -4.61 2.19
C TYR A 256 0.38 -4.74 1.05
N GLU A 257 0.58 -3.65 0.30
CA GLU A 257 1.55 -3.54 -0.79
C GLU A 257 2.33 -2.23 -0.66
N ARG A 258 3.40 -2.08 -1.44
CA ARG A 258 4.08 -0.81 -1.64
C ARG A 258 3.84 -0.33 -3.06
N TYR A 259 3.21 0.82 -3.21
CA TYR A 259 3.05 1.47 -4.50
C TYR A 259 4.28 2.34 -4.76
N ALA A 260 4.91 2.16 -5.91
CA ALA A 260 5.70 3.21 -6.53
C ALA A 260 4.72 4.07 -7.33
N LEU A 261 4.62 5.35 -7.00
CA LEU A 261 3.82 6.34 -7.70
C LEU A 261 4.75 7.03 -8.70
N ASP A 262 4.78 6.51 -9.93
CA ASP A 262 5.43 7.17 -11.05
C ASP A 262 4.71 8.50 -11.34
N SER A 263 5.48 9.58 -11.52
CA SER A 263 4.97 10.83 -12.07
C SER A 263 4.99 10.74 -13.60
N MET A 264 3.82 10.82 -14.23
CA MET A 264 3.68 10.76 -15.69
C MET A 264 3.77 12.14 -16.34
N GLY A 265 3.71 13.22 -15.54
CA GLY A 265 3.74 14.61 -15.98
C GLY A 265 2.49 15.40 -15.55
N GLU A 266 2.52 16.70 -15.80
CA GLU A 266 1.29 17.50 -15.78
C GLU A 266 0.57 17.40 -17.13
N GLU A 267 -0.75 17.22 -17.11
CA GLU A 267 -1.60 17.28 -18.31
C GLU A 267 -2.95 17.94 -17.98
N ASP A 268 -3.44 18.75 -18.91
CA ASP A 268 -4.77 19.36 -18.83
C ASP A 268 -5.82 18.36 -19.35
N ILE A 269 -6.87 18.10 -18.57
CA ILE A 269 -7.96 17.20 -18.96
C ILE A 269 -9.32 17.86 -18.84
N ASP A 270 -10.20 17.55 -19.78
CA ASP A 270 -11.64 17.79 -19.67
C ASP A 270 -12.32 16.57 -19.03
N THR A 271 -13.28 16.82 -18.14
CA THR A 271 -14.28 15.85 -17.68
C THR A 271 -15.66 16.51 -17.65
N PRO A 272 -16.78 15.78 -17.44
CA PRO A 272 -18.10 16.41 -17.33
C PRO A 272 -18.25 17.38 -16.14
N ALA A 273 -17.32 17.35 -15.16
CA ALA A 273 -17.26 18.33 -14.06
C ALA A 273 -16.50 19.63 -14.40
N GLY A 274 -15.82 19.69 -15.56
CA GLY A 274 -15.08 20.86 -16.03
C GLY A 274 -13.70 20.52 -16.60
N HIS A 275 -12.92 21.57 -16.86
CA HIS A 275 -11.52 21.51 -17.27
C HIS A 275 -10.60 21.62 -16.05
N PHE A 276 -9.55 20.81 -15.99
CA PHE A 276 -8.60 20.76 -14.86
C PHE A 276 -7.16 20.61 -15.34
N ARG A 277 -6.24 21.41 -14.80
CA ARG A 277 -4.80 21.12 -14.91
C ARG A 277 -4.44 20.06 -13.88
N THR A 278 -3.98 18.90 -14.32
CA THR A 278 -3.72 17.74 -13.44
C THR A 278 -2.25 17.35 -13.37
N LEU A 279 -1.90 16.61 -12.32
CA LEU A 279 -0.71 15.75 -12.30
C LEU A 279 -1.19 14.30 -12.43
N HIS A 280 -0.68 13.59 -13.44
CA HIS A 280 -0.96 12.16 -13.64
C HIS A 280 0.06 11.32 -12.87
N LEU A 281 -0.45 10.45 -12.00
CA LEU A 281 0.34 9.50 -11.21
C LEU A 281 -0.04 8.06 -11.56
N ARG A 282 0.93 7.14 -11.60
CA ARG A 282 0.69 5.72 -11.88
C ARG A 282 1.33 4.81 -10.83
N ALA A 283 0.56 3.88 -10.31
CA ALA A 283 1.03 2.71 -9.58
C ALA A 283 0.92 1.45 -10.44
N MET A 284 1.99 0.68 -10.56
CA MET A 284 1.99 -0.65 -11.16
C MET A 284 2.34 -1.69 -10.09
N THR A 285 1.40 -2.58 -9.77
CA THR A 285 1.63 -3.76 -8.93
C THR A 285 1.16 -5.01 -9.68
N ASP A 286 0.41 -5.90 -9.01
CA ASP A 286 -0.44 -6.93 -9.61
C ASP A 286 -1.39 -6.37 -10.69
N ASN A 287 -1.91 -5.17 -10.45
CA ASN A 287 -2.82 -4.41 -11.32
C ASN A 287 -2.22 -3.00 -11.54
N THR A 288 -2.70 -2.25 -12.53
CA THR A 288 -2.27 -0.85 -12.74
C THR A 288 -3.36 0.12 -12.30
N THR A 289 -3.01 1.07 -11.45
CA THR A 289 -3.89 2.16 -10.99
C THR A 289 -3.27 3.51 -11.36
N GLU A 290 -4.00 4.32 -12.11
CA GLU A 290 -3.60 5.67 -12.52
C GLU A 290 -4.57 6.69 -11.91
N ILE A 291 -4.05 7.80 -11.40
CA ILE A 291 -4.82 8.84 -10.71
C ILE A 291 -4.38 10.20 -11.27
N TRP A 292 -5.34 10.99 -11.73
CA TRP A 292 -5.14 12.39 -12.12
C TRP A 292 -5.63 13.29 -10.99
N ILE A 293 -4.72 14.01 -10.34
CA ILE A 293 -5.03 14.96 -9.27
C ILE A 293 -5.04 16.40 -9.79
N ALA A 294 -6.13 17.13 -9.55
CA ALA A 294 -6.29 18.50 -10.03
C ALA A 294 -5.46 19.50 -9.22
N LEU A 295 -4.47 20.11 -9.87
CA LEU A 295 -3.52 21.05 -9.26
C LEU A 295 -4.14 22.41 -8.96
N ASP A 296 -5.26 22.72 -9.60
CA ASP A 296 -6.13 23.88 -9.38
C ASP A 296 -7.27 23.63 -8.38
N ARG A 297 -7.64 22.35 -8.12
CA ARG A 297 -8.67 21.93 -7.15
C ARG A 297 -8.10 21.12 -5.99
N GLN A 298 -7.15 21.70 -5.25
CA GLN A 298 -6.66 21.16 -3.96
C GLN A 298 -6.13 19.70 -4.04
N ARG A 299 -5.68 19.25 -5.23
CA ARG A 299 -5.24 17.87 -5.51
C ARG A 299 -6.33 16.80 -5.35
N LEU A 300 -7.61 17.18 -5.52
CA LEU A 300 -8.72 16.23 -5.62
C LEU A 300 -8.52 15.28 -6.83
N PRO A 301 -8.88 13.99 -6.71
CA PRO A 301 -8.87 13.06 -7.83
C PRO A 301 -10.01 13.41 -8.81
N VAL A 302 -9.66 13.80 -10.04
CA VAL A 302 -10.62 14.12 -11.11
C VAL A 302 -10.80 12.98 -12.12
N LYS A 303 -9.86 12.04 -12.15
CA LYS A 303 -9.94 10.81 -12.94
C LYS A 303 -9.15 9.71 -12.24
N ILE A 304 -9.67 8.49 -12.26
CA ILE A 304 -8.96 7.29 -11.79
C ILE A 304 -9.15 6.20 -12.85
N ARG A 305 -8.06 5.61 -13.34
CA ARG A 305 -8.11 4.43 -14.22
C ARG A 305 -7.56 3.22 -13.50
N PHE A 306 -8.30 2.12 -13.54
CA PHE A 306 -7.90 0.83 -13.03
C PHE A 306 -7.80 -0.16 -14.20
N THR A 307 -6.67 -0.87 -14.29
CA THR A 307 -6.42 -1.95 -15.26
C THR A 307 -6.20 -3.25 -14.49
N ASP A 308 -7.01 -4.27 -14.77
CA ASP A 308 -6.92 -5.59 -14.14
C ASP A 308 -5.81 -6.46 -14.77
N LYS A 309 -5.58 -7.65 -14.20
CA LYS A 309 -4.58 -8.63 -14.69
C LYS A 309 -4.82 -9.14 -16.11
N LYS A 310 -6.00 -8.92 -16.67
CA LYS A 310 -6.40 -9.33 -18.03
C LYS A 310 -6.22 -8.17 -19.03
N GLY A 311 -5.89 -6.97 -18.56
CA GLY A 311 -5.79 -5.76 -19.35
C GLY A 311 -7.13 -5.03 -19.54
N GLU A 312 -8.19 -5.44 -18.85
CA GLU A 312 -9.49 -4.75 -18.89
C GLU A 312 -9.41 -3.44 -18.11
N ARG A 313 -9.91 -2.34 -18.69
CA ARG A 313 -9.73 -0.99 -18.12
C ARG A 313 -11.06 -0.34 -17.78
N PHE A 314 -11.12 0.16 -16.54
CA PHE A 314 -12.24 0.91 -16.02
C PHE A 314 -11.78 2.30 -15.61
N VAL A 315 -12.45 3.32 -16.13
CA VAL A 315 -12.18 4.74 -15.83
C VAL A 315 -13.30 5.27 -14.96
N GLN A 316 -12.98 5.74 -13.76
CA GLN A 316 -13.82 6.67 -13.02
C GLN A 316 -13.49 8.09 -13.51
N GLU A 317 -14.47 8.76 -14.09
CA GLU A 317 -14.35 10.11 -14.64
C GLU A 317 -15.30 11.06 -13.89
N LEU A 318 -14.77 12.16 -13.35
CA LEU A 318 -15.50 13.05 -12.44
C LEU A 318 -16.61 13.80 -13.17
N THR A 319 -17.84 13.67 -12.69
CA THR A 319 -19.04 14.34 -13.23
C THR A 319 -19.57 15.48 -12.36
N GLU A 320 -19.23 15.52 -11.07
CA GLU A 320 -19.74 16.53 -10.13
C GLU A 320 -18.75 16.75 -8.97
N ILE A 321 -18.58 18.00 -8.55
CA ILE A 321 -17.99 18.40 -7.27
C ILE A 321 -19.07 19.17 -6.52
N GLY A 322 -19.49 18.71 -5.34
CA GLY A 322 -20.57 19.31 -4.55
C GLY A 322 -20.28 19.38 -3.06
N SER A 323 -21.19 20.01 -2.31
CA SER A 323 -21.16 20.04 -0.85
C SER A 323 -22.08 18.98 -0.24
N VAL A 324 -21.76 18.44 0.94
CA VAL A 324 -22.64 17.45 1.61
C VAL A 324 -23.98 18.08 2.04
N ALA A 325 -24.01 19.40 2.22
CA ALA A 325 -25.19 20.17 2.62
C ALA A 325 -26.33 20.16 1.57
N GLU A 326 -26.04 19.83 0.31
CA GLU A 326 -27.04 19.80 -0.78
C GLU A 326 -27.78 18.45 -0.90
N THR A 327 -27.48 17.46 -0.04
CA THR A 327 -28.18 16.17 0.00
C THR A 327 -29.11 16.02 1.21
N ALA A 328 -30.20 16.79 1.21
CA ALA A 328 -31.40 16.54 2.02
C ALA A 328 -32.65 16.53 1.08
N PRO A 329 -33.48 15.47 1.10
CA PRO A 329 -34.74 15.42 0.37
C PRO A 329 -35.90 16.14 1.08
#